data_AF-A0AAV4SVH4-F1
#
_entry.id   AF-A0AAV4SVH4-F1
#
_cell.length_a   1.000
_cell.length_b   1.000
_cell.length_c   1.000
_cell.angle_alpha   90.00
_cell.angle_beta   90.00
_cell.angle_gamma   90.00
#
_symmetry.space_group_name_H-M   'P 1'
#
loop_
_entity.id
_entity.type
_entity.pdbx_description
1 polymer ?
#
loop_
_entity_poly.entity_id
_entity_poly.type
_entity_poly.pdbx_seq_one_letter_code
_entity_poly.pdbx_strand_id
1 'polypeptide(L)'
;MFQLCERVLLEIMCHPDSPPFGQRVGKKVANYYKIIKKPMELETMRIKISPNHFEHYKSVKEFIDDMILILANCYTYNPKGTQVYNAGKVIEEVFRNLLKKYLPEYVSYFTDEKLVPDMESLANFIK
;
A
#
# COMPACT_ATOMS: atom_id res chain seq x y z
N MET A 1 -15.14 4.70 -13.31
CA MET A 1 -14.50 5.03 -12.02
C MET A 1 -13.53 3.93 -11.60
N PHE A 2 -13.98 2.70 -11.28
CA PHE A 2 -13.08 1.61 -10.86
C PHE A 2 -12.14 1.07 -11.93
N GLN A 3 -12.46 1.21 -13.22
CA GLN A 3 -11.53 0.90 -14.33
C GLN A 3 -10.23 1.72 -14.28
N LEU A 4 -10.30 2.97 -13.78
CA LEU A 4 -9.10 3.80 -13.61
C LEU A 4 -8.28 3.35 -12.39
N CYS A 5 -8.93 2.98 -11.29
CA CYS A 5 -8.26 2.32 -10.16
C CYS A 5 -7.57 1.02 -10.59
N GLU A 6 -8.23 0.22 -11.44
CA GLU A 6 -7.67 -1.03 -11.96
C GLU A 6 -6.47 -0.76 -12.84
N ARG A 7 -6.55 0.25 -13.72
CA ARG A 7 -5.41 0.70 -14.51
C ARG A 7 -4.22 1.10 -13.64
N VAL A 8 -4.45 1.92 -12.61
CA VAL A 8 -3.41 2.35 -11.65
C VAL A 8 -2.80 1.15 -10.94
N LEU A 9 -3.62 0.22 -10.46
CA LEU A 9 -3.18 -0.98 -9.77
C LEU A 9 -2.32 -1.87 -10.68
N LEU A 10 -2.75 -2.13 -11.90
CA LEU A 10 -2.02 -2.96 -12.85
C LEU A 10 -0.66 -2.32 -13.23
N GLU A 11 -0.60 -1.00 -13.41
CA GLU A 11 0.67 -0.32 -13.68
C GLU A 11 1.63 -0.42 -12.48
N ILE A 12 1.13 -0.34 -11.25
CA ILE A 12 1.94 -0.60 -10.05
C ILE A 12 2.40 -2.05 -10.02
N MET A 13 1.50 -3.02 -10.18
CA MET A 13 1.83 -4.45 -10.10
C MET A 13 2.91 -4.88 -11.10
N CYS A 14 2.99 -4.23 -12.27
CA CYS A 14 4.00 -4.48 -13.29
C CYS A 14 5.33 -3.76 -13.05
N HIS A 15 5.44 -2.87 -12.06
CA HIS A 15 6.67 -2.13 -11.79
C HIS A 15 7.76 -3.05 -11.20
N PRO A 16 9.04 -2.91 -11.60
CA PRO A 16 10.14 -3.77 -11.12
C PRO A 16 10.31 -3.80 -9.58
N ASP A 17 10.00 -2.71 -8.90
CA ASP A 17 10.08 -2.61 -7.43
C ASP A 17 8.83 -3.09 -6.68
N SER A 18 7.80 -3.56 -7.38
CA SER A 18 6.57 -4.08 -6.75
C SER A 18 6.62 -5.47 -6.11
N PRO A 19 7.55 -6.39 -6.42
CA PRO A 19 7.53 -7.75 -5.86
C PRO A 19 7.38 -7.84 -4.32
N PRO A 20 8.00 -6.99 -3.48
CA PRO A 20 7.83 -7.03 -2.03
C PRO A 20 6.38 -6.79 -1.55
N PHE A 21 5.54 -6.18 -2.38
CA PHE A 21 4.16 -5.77 -2.04
C PHE A 21 3.09 -6.62 -2.73
N GLY A 22 3.51 -7.57 -3.58
CA GLY A 22 2.60 -8.35 -4.41
C GLY A 22 1.72 -9.30 -3.60
N GLN A 23 2.35 -10.07 -2.71
CA GLN A 23 1.71 -11.11 -1.92
C GLN A 23 1.75 -10.80 -0.43
N ARG A 24 0.86 -11.46 0.32
CA ARG A 24 0.79 -11.34 1.76
C ARG A 24 2.11 -11.75 2.41
N VAL A 25 2.62 -10.91 3.30
CA VAL A 25 3.85 -11.19 4.05
C VAL A 25 3.70 -12.48 4.88
N GLY A 26 4.61 -13.43 4.71
CA GLY A 26 4.51 -14.75 5.33
C GLY A 26 4.60 -14.72 6.87
N LYS A 27 3.94 -15.66 7.55
CA LYS A 27 3.96 -15.77 9.03
C LYS A 27 5.35 -16.02 9.64
N LYS A 28 6.32 -16.44 8.82
CA LYS A 28 7.72 -16.67 9.22
C LYS A 28 8.53 -15.36 9.32
N VAL A 29 8.02 -14.25 8.78
CA VAL A 29 8.68 -12.94 8.87
C VAL A 29 8.60 -12.45 10.32
N ALA A 30 9.78 -12.23 10.91
CA ALA A 30 9.93 -12.02 12.34
C ALA A 30 9.06 -10.87 12.85
N ASN A 31 8.16 -11.17 13.78
CA ASN A 31 7.30 -10.19 14.45
C ASN A 31 6.40 -9.33 13.53
N TYR A 32 6.29 -9.64 12.23
CA TYR A 32 5.51 -8.83 11.28
C TYR A 32 4.08 -8.63 11.76
N TYR A 33 3.38 -9.71 12.12
CA TYR A 33 2.01 -9.67 12.60
C TYR A 33 1.86 -9.18 14.05
N LYS A 34 2.97 -9.03 14.79
CA LYS A 34 2.97 -8.38 16.10
C LYS A 34 3.05 -6.86 15.96
N ILE A 35 3.79 -6.38 14.96
CA ILE A 35 3.99 -4.96 14.67
C ILE A 35 2.85 -4.43 13.79
N ILE A 36 2.61 -5.07 12.64
CA ILE A 36 1.62 -4.67 11.65
C ILE A 36 0.25 -5.25 11.97
N LYS A 37 -0.69 -4.36 12.33
CA LYS A 37 -2.06 -4.72 12.76
C LYS A 37 -3.02 -4.97 11.61
N LYS A 38 -2.82 -4.29 10.49
CA LYS A 38 -3.68 -4.39 9.30
C LYS A 38 -2.80 -4.68 8.07
N PRO A 39 -2.46 -5.95 7.81
CA PRO A 39 -1.75 -6.34 6.59
C PRO A 39 -2.57 -5.98 5.35
N MET A 40 -1.89 -5.57 4.28
CA MET A 40 -2.45 -5.33 2.95
C MET A 40 -1.38 -5.62 1.91
N GLU A 41 -1.79 -6.07 0.73
CA GLU A 41 -0.93 -6.43 -0.40
C GLU A 41 -1.67 -6.20 -1.72
N LEU A 42 -0.92 -6.03 -2.81
CA LEU A 42 -1.49 -5.68 -4.13
C LEU A 42 -2.43 -6.78 -4.67
N GLU A 43 -2.17 -8.05 -4.39
CA GLU A 43 -3.08 -9.14 -4.77
C GLU A 43 -4.44 -9.02 -4.10
N THR A 44 -4.48 -8.65 -2.82
CA THR A 44 -5.74 -8.41 -2.10
C THR A 44 -6.50 -7.22 -2.70
N MET A 45 -5.80 -6.13 -3.05
CA MET A 45 -6.43 -5.01 -3.77
C MET A 45 -7.00 -5.43 -5.13
N ARG A 46 -6.28 -6.28 -5.87
CA ARG A 46 -6.71 -6.83 -7.16
C ARG A 46 -7.99 -7.64 -7.03
N ILE A 47 -8.17 -8.33 -5.91
CA ILE A 47 -9.39 -9.09 -5.63
C ILE A 47 -10.53 -8.13 -5.23
N LYS A 48 -10.26 -7.17 -4.34
CA LYS A 48 -11.25 -6.18 -3.86
C LYS A 48 -11.76 -5.24 -4.95
N ILE A 49 -11.03 -5.06 -6.05
CA ILE A 49 -11.51 -4.24 -7.17
C ILE A 49 -12.67 -4.89 -7.95
N SER A 50 -12.81 -6.21 -7.85
CA SER A 50 -13.89 -6.94 -8.52
C SER A 50 -15.24 -6.63 -7.87
N PRO A 51 -16.29 -6.28 -8.65
CA PRO A 51 -17.62 -5.96 -8.11
C PRO A 51 -18.31 -7.14 -7.42
N ASN A 52 -17.84 -8.36 -7.68
CA ASN A 52 -18.39 -9.59 -7.10
C ASN A 52 -17.72 -9.96 -5.76
N HIS A 53 -16.68 -9.23 -5.33
CA HIS A 53 -16.02 -9.49 -4.07
C HIS A 53 -16.83 -8.94 -2.90
N PHE A 54 -16.92 -9.67 -1.80
CA PHE A 54 -17.69 -9.25 -0.61
C PHE A 54 -17.13 -7.98 0.06
N GLU A 55 -15.83 -7.72 -0.12
CA GLU A 55 -15.16 -6.47 0.27
C GLU A 55 -14.88 -5.55 -0.92
N HIS A 56 -15.78 -5.51 -1.91
CA HIS A 56 -15.63 -4.61 -3.05
C HIS A 56 -15.51 -3.15 -2.62
N TYR A 57 -14.58 -2.41 -3.25
CA TYR A 57 -14.42 -0.98 -3.00
C TYR A 57 -15.71 -0.21 -3.32
N LYS A 58 -16.14 0.62 -2.37
CA LYS A 58 -17.31 1.49 -2.51
C LYS A 58 -16.94 2.88 -3.00
N SER A 59 -15.66 3.22 -2.97
CA SER A 59 -15.15 4.50 -3.49
C SER A 59 -13.68 4.42 -3.89
N VAL A 60 -13.22 5.37 -4.70
CA VAL A 60 -11.79 5.53 -5.04
C VAL A 60 -10.94 5.83 -3.79
N LYS A 61 -11.52 6.47 -2.77
CA LYS A 61 -10.83 6.75 -1.50
C LYS A 61 -10.46 5.46 -0.77
N GLU A 62 -11.36 4.47 -0.72
CA GLU A 62 -11.07 3.16 -0.12
C GLU A 62 -9.95 2.42 -0.87
N PHE A 63 -9.89 2.54 -2.19
CA PHE A 63 -8.77 2.02 -2.99
C PHE A 63 -7.46 2.73 -2.64
N ILE A 64 -7.47 4.07 -2.52
CA ILE A 64 -6.26 4.84 -2.13
C ILE A 64 -5.84 4.50 -0.69
N ASP A 65 -6.79 4.32 0.23
CA ASP A 65 -6.50 3.96 1.63
C ASP A 65 -5.80 2.61 1.75
N ASP A 66 -6.13 1.62 0.91
CA ASP A 66 -5.38 0.34 0.87
C ASP A 66 -3.96 0.52 0.31
N MET A 67 -3.76 1.36 -0.72
CA MET A 67 -2.41 1.68 -1.21
C MET A 67 -1.57 2.39 -0.12
N ILE A 68 -2.19 3.31 0.61
CA ILE A 68 -1.59 3.98 1.77
C ILE A 68 -1.19 2.93 2.80
N LEU A 69 -2.06 1.96 3.09
CA LEU A 69 -1.79 0.93 4.08
C LEU A 69 -0.59 0.05 3.69
N ILE A 70 -0.44 -0.31 2.41
CA ILE A 70 0.75 -1.03 1.91
C ILE A 70 2.03 -0.22 2.21
N LEU A 71 2.05 1.06 1.85
CA LEU A 71 3.21 1.93 2.00
C LEU A 71 3.52 2.24 3.48
N ALA A 72 2.50 2.56 4.28
CA ALA A 72 2.64 2.82 5.71
C ALA A 72 3.16 1.57 6.44
N ASN A 73 2.61 0.39 6.16
CA ASN A 73 3.11 -0.88 6.72
C ASN A 73 4.57 -1.12 6.32
N CYS A 74 4.94 -0.82 5.08
CA CYS A 74 6.31 -0.90 4.60
C CYS A 74 7.23 -0.01 5.45
N TYR A 75 6.86 1.25 5.69
CA TYR A 75 7.69 2.19 6.45
C TYR A 75 7.69 1.95 7.96
N THR A 76 6.65 1.33 8.51
CA THR A 76 6.62 0.88 9.91
C THR A 76 7.54 -0.31 10.14
N TYR A 77 7.49 -1.32 9.26
CA TYR A 77 8.22 -2.58 9.48
C TYR A 77 9.68 -2.52 9.01
N ASN A 78 9.95 -1.82 7.90
CA ASN A 78 11.27 -1.80 7.27
C ASN A 78 12.04 -0.54 7.66
N PRO A 79 13.23 -0.65 8.28
CA PRO A 79 14.07 0.51 8.58
C PRO A 79 14.43 1.33 7.33
N LYS A 80 14.56 2.65 7.51
CA LYS A 80 15.00 3.56 6.44
C LYS A 80 16.31 3.09 5.81
N GLY A 81 16.39 3.13 4.48
CA GLY A 81 17.58 2.75 3.72
C GLY A 81 17.69 1.25 3.37
N THR A 82 16.83 0.39 3.93
CA THR A 82 16.73 -1.01 3.48
C THR A 82 16.16 -1.10 2.07
N GLN A 83 16.44 -2.21 1.36
CA GLN A 83 15.96 -2.42 -0.01
C GLN A 83 14.43 -2.30 -0.12
N VAL A 84 13.69 -2.91 0.82
CA VAL A 84 12.21 -2.87 0.82
C VAL A 84 11.69 -1.47 1.12
N TYR A 85 12.32 -0.74 2.04
CA TYR A 85 11.97 0.65 2.31
C TYR A 85 12.13 1.52 1.05
N ASN A 86 13.27 1.38 0.36
CA ASN A 86 13.57 2.15 -0.84
C ASN A 86 12.61 1.78 -1.99
N ALA A 87 12.28 0.49 -2.16
CA ALA A 87 11.25 0.05 -3.09
C ALA A 87 9.89 0.71 -2.77
N GLY A 88 9.52 0.82 -1.49
CA GLY A 88 8.33 1.54 -1.05
C GLY A 88 8.34 3.01 -1.50
N LYS A 89 9.48 3.71 -1.33
CA LYS A 89 9.62 5.11 -1.81
C LYS A 89 9.44 5.24 -3.32
N VAL A 90 9.95 4.29 -4.10
CA VAL A 90 9.77 4.27 -5.56
C VAL A 90 8.30 4.06 -5.92
N ILE A 91 7.64 3.05 -5.32
CA ILE A 91 6.22 2.77 -5.57
C ILE A 91 5.32 3.93 -5.13
N GLU A 92 5.65 4.63 -4.04
CA GLU A 92 4.97 5.85 -3.63
C GLU A 92 5.01 6.93 -4.72
N GLU A 93 6.19 7.20 -5.30
CA GLU A 93 6.33 8.20 -6.36
C GLU A 93 5.57 7.78 -7.64
N VAL A 94 5.69 6.52 -8.02
CA VAL A 94 4.92 5.94 -9.15
C VAL A 94 3.43 6.14 -8.91
N PHE A 95 2.92 5.81 -7.72
CA PHE A 95 1.51 5.99 -7.39
C PHE A 95 1.06 7.45 -7.45
N ARG A 96 1.86 8.40 -6.95
CA ARG A 96 1.57 9.85 -7.08
C ARG A 96 1.42 10.27 -8.53
N ASN A 97 2.32 9.80 -9.40
CA ASN A 97 2.28 10.13 -10.82
C ASN A 97 1.08 9.50 -11.53
N LEU A 98 0.72 8.28 -11.16
CA LEU A 98 -0.48 7.61 -11.66
C LEU A 98 -1.77 8.28 -11.20
N LEU A 99 -1.85 8.76 -9.95
CA LEU A 99 -2.97 9.57 -9.48
C LEU A 99 -3.09 10.87 -10.28
N LYS A 100 -2.00 11.61 -10.48
CA LYS A 100 -2.01 12.83 -11.31
C LYS A 100 -2.51 12.55 -12.73
N LYS A 101 -2.13 11.40 -13.30
CA LYS A 101 -2.45 11.03 -14.69
C LYS A 101 -3.89 10.56 -14.86
N TYR A 102 -4.39 9.72 -13.97
CA TYR A 102 -5.65 8.99 -14.15
C TYR A 102 -6.75 9.39 -13.17
N LEU A 103 -6.42 9.96 -12.01
CA LEU A 103 -7.34 10.28 -10.92
C LEU A 103 -6.98 11.65 -10.28
N PRO A 104 -6.85 12.73 -11.07
CA PRO A 104 -6.29 14.01 -10.61
C PRO A 104 -7.07 14.64 -9.45
N GLU A 105 -8.39 14.42 -9.38
CA GLU A 105 -9.26 14.91 -8.31
C GLU A 105 -8.96 14.29 -6.93
N TYR A 106 -8.19 13.20 -6.89
CA TYR A 106 -7.79 12.53 -5.65
C TYR A 106 -6.33 12.79 -5.25
N VAL A 107 -5.57 13.59 -6.00
CA VAL A 107 -4.16 13.87 -5.69
C VAL A 107 -3.99 14.49 -4.31
N SER A 108 -4.87 15.42 -3.92
CA SER A 108 -4.84 16.04 -2.60
C SER A 108 -5.27 15.11 -1.46
N TYR A 109 -5.88 13.96 -1.77
CA TYR A 109 -6.27 12.96 -0.78
C TYR A 109 -5.10 12.08 -0.34
N PHE A 110 -4.10 11.90 -1.21
CA PHE A 110 -2.89 11.13 -0.94
C PHE A 110 -1.77 12.03 -0.40
N THR A 111 -1.69 12.15 0.92
CA THR A 111 -0.74 13.04 1.62
C THR A 111 0.35 12.28 2.37
N ASP A 112 1.49 12.93 2.59
CA ASP A 112 2.62 12.37 3.34
C ASP A 112 2.24 12.04 4.79
N GLU A 113 1.32 12.82 5.37
CA GLU A 113 0.77 12.63 6.72
C GLU A 113 0.11 11.24 6.88
N LYS A 114 -0.50 10.73 5.81
CA LYS A 114 -1.11 9.39 5.82
C LYS A 114 -0.09 8.25 5.68
N LEU A 115 1.14 8.55 5.26
CA LEU A 115 2.24 7.58 5.12
C LEU A 115 3.13 7.50 6.36
N VAL A 116 2.80 8.28 7.40
CA VAL A 116 3.58 8.31 8.63
C VAL A 116 3.59 6.91 9.26
N PRO A 117 4.78 6.35 9.56
CA PRO A 117 4.88 5.06 10.24
C PRO A 117 4.13 5.08 11.56
N ASP A 118 3.41 4.00 11.85
CA ASP A 118 2.86 3.73 13.18
C ASP A 118 4.01 3.38 14.16
N MET A 119 4.66 4.42 14.66
CA MET A 119 5.75 4.32 15.63
C MET A 119 5.27 3.81 17.00
N GLU A 120 3.98 3.95 17.32
CA GLU A 120 3.40 3.44 18.55
C GLU A 120 3.33 1.90 18.51
N SER A 121 2.84 1.33 17.41
CA SER A 121 2.87 -0.12 17.19
C SER A 121 4.29 -0.69 17.25
N LEU A 122 5.28 0.03 16.71
CA LEU A 122 6.68 -0.37 16.80
C LEU A 122 7.24 -0.27 18.23
N ALA A 123 6.97 0.83 18.93
CA ALA A 123 7.45 1.08 20.29
C ALA A 123 6.85 0.08 21.31
N ASN A 124 5.59 -0.31 21.14
CA ASN A 124 4.94 -1.30 22.00
C ASN A 124 5.46 -2.74 21.81
N PHE A 125 6.17 -3.02 20.71
CA PHE A 125 6.80 -4.33 20.49
C PHE A 125 8.20 -4.43 21.09
N ILE A 126 8.93 -3.31 21.22
CA ILE A 126 10.32 -3.28 21.71
C ILE A 126 10.38 -3.24 23.26
N LYS A 127 9.28 -2.90 23.93
CA LYS A 127 9.12 -2.97 25.39
C LYS A 127 8.88 -4.40 25.85
#